data_AF-A0A2G5XCC4-F1
#
_entry.id   AF-A0A2G5XCC4-F1
#
_cell.length_a   1.000
_cell.length_b   1.000
_cell.length_c   1.000
_cell.angle_alpha   90.00
_cell.angle_beta   90.00
_cell.angle_gamma   90.00
#
_symmetry.space_group_name_H-M   'P 1'
#
loop_
_entity.id
_entity.type
_entity.pdbx_description
1 polymer ?
#
loop_
_entity_poly.entity_id
_entity_poly.type
_entity_poly.pdbx_seq_one_letter_code
_entity_poly.pdbx_strand_id
1 'polypeptide(L)'
;MKDEHLQDAFTSWVDMSRDSQGLLAYNARLKEVLDEEAFINEAKLREEAANLKLEAKKDQWIKQGVEQTARRLLKMKMDEKAVAEGTGLTIERVKEIKKEMNL
;
A
#
# COMPACT_ATOMS: atom_id res chain seq x y z
N MET A 1 42.16 -15.44 30.90
CA MET A 1 41.26 -14.33 31.23
C MET A 1 41.03 -14.40 32.74
N LYS A 2 41.48 -13.42 33.55
CA LYS A 2 41.62 -13.53 35.03
C LYS A 2 40.47 -12.90 35.84
N ASP A 3 39.37 -12.54 35.18
CA ASP A 3 38.22 -11.95 35.84
C ASP A 3 37.22 -13.07 36.18
N GLU A 4 37.09 -13.38 37.47
CA GLU A 4 36.20 -14.44 37.99
C GLU A 4 34.74 -14.17 37.65
N HIS A 5 34.29 -12.91 37.70
CA HIS A 5 32.92 -12.55 37.35
C HIS A 5 32.62 -12.77 35.87
N LEU A 6 33.62 -12.51 35.02
CA LEU A 6 33.50 -12.77 33.60
C LEU A 6 33.49 -14.27 33.31
N GLN A 7 34.33 -15.06 34.00
CA GLN A 7 34.31 -16.52 33.89
C GLN A 7 32.98 -17.11 34.34
N ASP A 8 32.40 -16.63 35.43
CA ASP A 8 31.09 -17.08 35.92
C ASP A 8 29.96 -16.74 34.93
N ALA A 9 29.97 -15.53 34.37
CA ALA A 9 29.01 -15.13 33.34
C ALA A 9 29.13 -15.99 32.07
N PHE A 10 30.35 -16.26 31.61
CA PHE A 10 30.60 -17.16 30.47
C PHE A 10 30.20 -18.60 30.77
N THR A 11 30.48 -19.10 31.97
CA THR A 11 30.13 -20.47 32.38
C THR A 11 28.62 -20.63 32.51
N SER A 12 27.94 -19.64 33.09
CA SER A 12 26.47 -19.57 33.15
C SER A 12 25.84 -19.53 31.76
N TRP A 13 26.38 -18.73 30.84
CA TRP A 13 25.89 -18.68 29.46
C TRP A 13 26.15 -19.99 28.70
N VAL A 14 27.32 -20.61 28.90
CA VAL A 14 27.66 -21.92 28.35
C VAL A 14 26.72 -22.99 28.90
N ASP A 15 26.41 -22.99 30.18
CA ASP A 15 25.49 -23.96 30.80
C ASP A 15 24.03 -23.75 30.38
N MET A 16 23.57 -22.50 30.22
CA MET A 16 22.27 -22.21 29.60
C MET A 16 22.20 -22.67 28.14
N SER A 17 23.31 -22.58 27.40
CA SER A 17 23.40 -23.08 26.02
C SER A 17 23.57 -24.61 25.93
N ARG A 18 23.94 -25.27 27.04
CA ARG A 18 24.03 -26.73 27.16
C ARG A 18 22.69 -27.39 27.45
N ASP A 19 21.72 -26.68 28.02
CA ASP A 19 20.34 -27.16 28.11
C ASP A 19 19.65 -27.06 26.75
N SER A 20 20.01 -27.99 25.87
CA SER A 20 19.47 -28.11 24.51
C SER A 20 17.95 -28.18 24.49
N GLN A 21 17.30 -28.68 25.55
CA GLN A 21 15.84 -28.77 25.63
C GLN A 21 15.23 -27.42 25.97
N GLY A 22 15.81 -26.69 26.94
CA GLY A 22 15.42 -25.32 27.26
C GLY A 22 15.59 -24.37 26.07
N LEU A 23 16.73 -24.46 25.37
CA LEU A 23 17.01 -23.65 24.18
C LEU A 23 16.05 -23.97 23.02
N LEU A 24 15.75 -25.25 22.78
CA LEU A 24 14.78 -25.67 21.77
C LEU A 24 13.38 -25.14 22.09
N ALA A 25 12.93 -25.28 23.35
CA ALA A 25 11.63 -24.79 23.79
C ALA A 25 11.52 -23.27 23.69
N TYR A 26 12.58 -22.54 24.04
CA TYR A 26 12.66 -21.09 23.86
C TYR A 26 12.56 -20.69 22.38
N ASN A 27 13.36 -21.30 21.51
CA ASN A 27 13.35 -21.00 20.07
C ASN A 27 12.01 -21.36 19.42
N ALA A 28 11.36 -22.45 19.84
CA ALA A 28 10.04 -22.82 19.35
C ALA A 28 8.99 -21.75 19.68
N ARG A 29 8.97 -21.26 20.93
CA ARG A 29 8.07 -20.17 21.37
C ARG A 29 8.38 -18.86 20.65
N LEU A 30 9.66 -18.52 20.52
CA LEU A 30 10.07 -17.32 19.78
C LEU A 30 9.62 -17.38 18.32
N LYS A 31 9.77 -18.54 17.67
CA LYS A 31 9.30 -18.76 16.31
C LYS A 31 7.78 -18.62 16.21
N GLU A 32 7.04 -19.18 17.15
CA GLU A 32 5.57 -19.04 17.19
C GLU A 32 5.14 -17.56 17.25
N VAL A 33 5.75 -16.76 18.12
CA VAL A 33 5.49 -15.32 18.21
C VAL A 33 5.82 -14.61 16.89
N LEU A 34 6.98 -14.91 16.29
CA LEU A 34 7.38 -14.29 15.02
C LEU A 34 6.45 -14.65 13.86
N ASP A 35 5.95 -15.88 13.83
CA ASP A 35 4.99 -16.31 12.81
C ASP A 35 3.63 -15.61 12.98
N GLU A 36 3.15 -15.45 14.21
CA GLU A 36 1.93 -14.71 14.50
C GLU A 36 2.05 -13.24 14.10
N GLU A 37 3.18 -12.59 14.45
CA GLU A 37 3.47 -11.22 14.04
C GLU A 37 3.56 -11.09 12.53
N ALA A 38 4.22 -12.04 11.86
CA ALA A 38 4.31 -12.07 10.40
C ALA A 38 2.92 -12.22 9.75
N PHE A 39 2.06 -13.09 10.28
CA PHE A 39 0.70 -13.27 9.80
C PHE A 39 -0.13 -11.98 9.92
N ILE A 40 -0.06 -11.30 11.07
CA ILE A 40 -0.76 -10.04 11.30
C ILE A 40 -0.23 -8.95 10.36
N ASN A 41 1.09 -8.85 10.22
CA ASN A 41 1.71 -7.86 9.34
C ASN A 41 1.38 -8.11 7.87
N GLU A 42 1.37 -9.35 7.41
CA GLU A 42 0.98 -9.68 6.04
C GLU A 42 -0.49 -9.32 5.79
N ALA A 43 -1.39 -9.59 6.75
CA ALA A 43 -2.79 -9.22 6.64
C ALA A 43 -2.97 -7.70 6.51
N LYS A 44 -2.27 -6.91 7.33
CA LYS A 44 -2.27 -5.44 7.26
C LYS A 44 -1.74 -4.93 5.92
N LEU A 45 -0.59 -5.45 5.46
CA LEU A 45 -0.01 -5.07 4.17
C LEU A 45 -0.94 -5.39 3.00
N ARG A 46 -1.67 -6.51 3.08
CA ARG A 46 -2.66 -6.89 2.06
C ARG A 46 -3.85 -5.95 2.04
N GLU A 47 -4.34 -5.52 3.21
CA GLU A 47 -5.41 -4.54 3.34
C GLU A 47 -4.98 -3.17 2.79
N GLU A 48 -3.81 -2.67 3.19
CA GLU A 48 -3.23 -1.41 2.69
C GLU A 48 -3.07 -1.44 1.17
N ALA A 49 -2.51 -2.53 0.62
CA ALA A 49 -2.37 -2.70 -0.82
C ALA A 49 -3.72 -2.74 -1.55
N ALA A 50 -4.75 -3.33 -0.94
CA ALA A 50 -6.10 -3.34 -1.51
C ALA A 50 -6.72 -1.94 -1.50
N ASN A 51 -6.54 -1.18 -0.41
CA ASN A 51 -7.02 0.20 -0.28
C ASN A 51 -6.35 1.12 -1.29
N LEU A 52 -5.02 1.07 -1.44
CA LEU A 52 -4.29 1.83 -2.46
C LEU A 52 -4.78 1.52 -3.88
N LYS A 53 -5.03 0.23 -4.19
CA LYS A 53 -5.59 -0.18 -5.48
C LYS A 53 -7.01 0.37 -5.68
N LEU A 54 -7.82 0.43 -4.62
CA LEU A 54 -9.17 0.97 -4.68
C LEU A 54 -9.15 2.48 -4.91
N GLU A 55 -8.29 3.22 -4.21
CA GLU A 55 -8.10 4.67 -4.41
C GLU A 55 -7.64 4.99 -5.83
N ALA A 56 -6.60 4.29 -6.32
CA ALA A 56 -6.13 4.46 -7.68
C ALA A 56 -7.23 4.19 -8.72
N LYS A 57 -8.07 3.16 -8.48
CA LYS A 57 -9.24 2.90 -9.32
C LYS A 57 -10.23 4.05 -9.22
N LYS A 58 -10.62 4.51 -8.02
CA LYS A 58 -11.56 5.62 -7.85
C LYS A 58 -11.11 6.86 -8.62
N ASP A 59 -9.84 7.21 -8.57
CA ASP A 59 -9.30 8.34 -9.33
C ASP A 59 -9.43 8.15 -10.84
N GLN A 60 -9.16 6.95 -11.35
CA GLN A 60 -9.39 6.62 -12.76
C GLN A 60 -10.87 6.73 -13.14
N TRP A 61 -11.77 6.21 -12.31
CA TRP A 61 -13.21 6.27 -12.53
C TRP A 61 -13.73 7.71 -12.54
N ILE A 62 -13.23 8.56 -11.64
CA ILE A 62 -13.57 9.99 -11.60
C ILE A 62 -13.10 10.67 -12.89
N LYS A 63 -11.83 10.49 -13.28
CA LYS A 63 -11.28 11.07 -14.52
C LYS A 63 -12.08 10.64 -15.75
N GLN A 64 -12.38 9.34 -15.88
CA GLN A 64 -13.19 8.82 -16.98
C GLN A 64 -14.62 9.37 -16.96
N GLY A 65 -15.24 9.51 -15.78
CA GLY A 65 -16.58 10.09 -15.63
C GLY A 65 -16.64 11.56 -16.03
N VAL A 66 -15.63 12.34 -15.64
CA VAL A 66 -15.49 13.75 -16.01
C VAL A 66 -15.32 13.89 -17.54
N GLU A 67 -14.45 13.08 -18.15
CA GLU A 67 -14.28 13.09 -19.60
C GLU A 67 -15.54 12.64 -20.35
N GLN A 68 -16.24 11.59 -19.89
CA GLN A 68 -17.50 11.18 -20.48
C GLN A 68 -18.56 12.28 -20.40
N THR A 69 -18.59 13.02 -19.29
CA THR A 69 -19.49 14.17 -19.13
C THR A 69 -19.14 15.26 -20.13
N ALA A 70 -17.86 15.61 -20.29
CA ALA A 70 -17.41 16.54 -21.31
C ALA A 70 -17.80 16.11 -22.73
N ARG A 71 -17.62 14.83 -23.08
CA ARG A 71 -18.03 14.26 -24.38
C ARG A 71 -19.53 14.40 -24.61
N ARG A 72 -20.37 14.19 -23.58
CA ARG A 72 -21.82 14.37 -23.67
C ARG A 72 -22.19 15.84 -23.89
N LEU A 73 -21.60 16.76 -23.14
CA LEU A 73 -21.87 18.20 -23.27
C LEU A 73 -21.44 18.74 -24.65
N LEU A 74 -20.29 18.29 -25.17
CA LEU A 74 -19.84 18.64 -26.52
C LEU A 74 -20.78 18.10 -27.62
N LYS A 75 -21.32 16.87 -27.46
CA LYS A 75 -22.37 16.35 -28.36
C LYS A 75 -23.64 17.18 -28.34
N MET A 76 -23.94 17.83 -27.21
CA MET A 76 -25.06 18.77 -27.07
C MET A 76 -24.74 20.16 -27.66
N LYS A 77 -23.61 20.32 -28.35
CA LYS A 77 -23.15 21.58 -28.97
C LYS A 77 -22.96 22.72 -27.97
N MET A 78 -22.68 22.42 -26.70
CA MET A 78 -22.30 23.43 -25.72
C MET A 78 -20.93 24.04 -26.06
N ASP A 79 -20.74 25.30 -25.69
CA ASP A 79 -19.48 26.00 -25.92
C ASP A 79 -18.34 25.37 -25.11
N GLU A 80 -17.14 25.36 -25.69
CA GLU A 80 -15.95 24.73 -25.11
C GLU A 80 -15.60 25.33 -23.74
N LYS A 81 -15.84 26.64 -23.56
CA LYS A 81 -15.62 27.31 -22.27
C LYS A 81 -16.62 26.86 -21.21
N ALA A 82 -17.89 26.72 -21.57
CA ALA A 82 -18.93 26.26 -20.65
C ALA A 82 -18.72 24.79 -20.25
N VAL A 83 -18.25 23.94 -21.17
CA VAL A 83 -17.90 22.54 -20.87
C VAL A 83 -16.69 22.46 -19.94
N ALA A 84 -15.66 23.27 -20.18
CA ALA A 84 -14.48 23.36 -19.32
C ALA A 84 -14.86 23.76 -17.89
N GLU A 85 -15.70 24.79 -17.73
CA GLU A 85 -16.20 25.24 -16.43
C GLU A 85 -17.07 24.17 -15.74
N GLY A 86 -18.01 23.56 -16.45
CA GLY A 86 -18.92 22.56 -15.89
C GLY A 86 -18.29 21.21 -15.53
N THR A 87 -17.12 20.89 -16.10
CA THR A 87 -16.40 19.64 -15.84
C THR A 87 -15.11 19.83 -15.04
N GLY A 88 -14.66 21.07 -14.85
CA GLY A 88 -13.37 21.40 -14.24
C GLY A 88 -12.16 21.03 -15.11
N LEU A 89 -12.37 20.68 -16.38
CA LEU A 89 -11.30 20.39 -17.33
C LEU A 89 -10.71 21.69 -17.91
N THR A 90 -9.46 21.64 -18.35
CA THR A 90 -8.87 22.75 -19.10
C THR A 90 -9.52 22.86 -20.48
N ILE A 91 -9.59 24.08 -21.01
CA ILE A 91 -10.12 24.34 -22.36
C ILE A 91 -9.33 23.55 -23.41
N GLU A 92 -8.02 23.37 -23.20
CA GLU A 92 -7.15 22.56 -24.07
C GLU A 92 -7.58 21.09 -24.10
N ARG A 93 -7.85 20.49 -22.93
CA ARG A 93 -8.32 19.09 -22.86
C ARG A 93 -9.70 18.93 -23.49
N VAL A 94 -10.61 19.89 -23.31
CA VAL A 94 -11.92 19.89 -23.97
C VAL A 94 -11.77 19.94 -25.50
N LYS A 95 -10.84 20.74 -26.02
CA LYS A 95 -10.52 20.81 -27.46
C LYS A 95 -9.93 19.50 -27.99
N GLU A 96 -9.05 18.87 -27.24
CA GLU A 96 -8.53 17.53 -27.60
C GLU A 96 -9.66 16.50 -27.67
N ILE A 97 -10.52 16.45 -26.65
CA ILE A 97 -11.67 15.54 -26.63
C ILE A 97 -12.58 15.78 -27.83
N LYS A 98 -12.82 17.05 -28.19
CA LYS A 98 -13.60 17.42 -29.37
C LYS A 98 -12.98 16.90 -30.66
N LYS A 99 -11.66 17.08 -30.84
CA LYS A 99 -10.89 16.52 -31.97
C LYS A 99 -10.95 14.99 -32.01
N GLU A 100 -10.78 14.32 -30.87
CA GLU A 100 -10.89 12.85 -30.76
C GLU A 100 -12.28 12.33 -31.17
N MET A 101 -13.31 13.16 -31.00
CA MET A 101 -14.69 12.84 -31.38
C MET A 101 -15.04 13.19 -32.83
N ASN A 102 -14.10 13.78 -33.59
CA ASN A 102 -14.33 14.33 -34.94
C ASN A 102 -15.51 15.32 -34.99
N LEU A 103 -15.69 16.11 -33.91
CA LEU A 103 -16.66 17.22 -33.80
C LEU A 103 -15.97 18.57 -33.97
#